data_AF-A0A8T5TZ82-F1
#
_entry.id   AF-A0A8T5TZ82-F1
#
_cell.length_a   1.000
_cell.length_b   1.000
_cell.length_c   1.000
_cell.angle_alpha   90.00
_cell.angle_beta   90.00
_cell.angle_gamma   90.00
#
_symmetry.space_group_name_H-M   'P 1'
#
loop_
_entity.id
_entity.type
_entity.pdbx_description
1 polymer ?
#
loop_
_entity_poly.entity_id
_entity_poly.type
_entity_poly.pdbx_seq_one_letter_code
_entity_poly.pdbx_strand_id
1 'polypeptide(L)'
;RKHISDKNKIEKISLRSAAEMESAMKWTMDNAANLLCPTLILQAGKDNIVDKDASKEFFENIKTKDKTYKEYDGLLHELWNEKSRIQVFQDMFVWMEKHQKN
;
A
#
# COMPACT_ATOMS: atom_id res chain seq x y z
N ARG A 1 8.13 21.53 -4.77
CA ARG A 1 9.37 20.78 -5.10
C ARG A 1 9.66 21.00 -6.58
N LYS A 2 10.85 21.47 -6.96
CA LYS A 2 11.24 21.53 -8.38
C LYS A 2 11.52 20.09 -8.81
N HIS A 3 10.79 19.56 -9.79
CA HIS A 3 11.07 18.24 -10.34
C HIS A 3 12.53 18.24 -10.82
N ILE A 4 13.35 17.38 -10.22
CA ILE A 4 14.69 17.12 -10.72
C ILE A 4 14.48 16.40 -12.05
N SER A 5 15.07 16.95 -13.13
CA SER A 5 15.00 16.37 -14.46
C SER A 5 15.69 15.00 -14.46
N ASP A 6 14.93 13.94 -14.19
CA ASP A 6 15.39 12.58 -14.37
C ASP A 6 15.34 12.22 -15.86
N LYS A 7 16.51 11.92 -16.44
CA LYS A 7 16.64 11.52 -17.85
C LYS A 7 15.96 10.19 -18.16
N ASN A 8 15.65 9.39 -17.13
CA ASN A 8 14.97 8.11 -17.23
C ASN A 8 13.47 8.19 -16.92
N LYS A 9 12.90 9.40 -16.80
CA LYS A 9 11.45 9.55 -16.61
C LYS A 9 10.72 9.00 -17.83
N ILE A 10 9.90 7.98 -17.63
CA ILE A 10 9.00 7.44 -18.63
C ILE A 10 7.63 8.11 -18.45
N GLU A 11 7.02 8.59 -19.55
CA GLU A 11 5.72 9.28 -19.52
C GLU A 11 4.54 8.38 -19.92
N LYS A 12 4.84 7.19 -20.44
CA LYS A 12 3.84 6.23 -20.92
C LYS A 12 4.18 4.84 -20.45
N ILE A 13 3.21 4.13 -19.91
CA ILE A 13 3.33 2.70 -19.64
C ILE A 13 3.23 1.92 -20.95
N SER A 14 4.05 0.87 -21.10
CA SER A 14 3.90 -0.04 -22.24
C SER A 14 2.65 -0.91 -22.08
N LEU A 15 2.05 -1.36 -23.18
CA LEU A 15 0.89 -2.27 -23.14
C LEU A 15 1.20 -3.54 -22.33
N ARG A 16 2.41 -4.09 -22.48
CA ARG A 16 2.85 -5.23 -21.70
C ARG A 16 2.89 -4.91 -20.21
N SER A 17 3.51 -3.81 -19.82
CA SER A 17 3.58 -3.40 -18.41
C SER A 17 2.20 -3.22 -17.79
N ALA A 18 1.24 -2.66 -18.53
CA ALA A 18 -0.14 -2.52 -18.06
C ALA A 18 -0.82 -3.90 -17.88
N ALA A 19 -0.67 -4.81 -18.85
CA ALA A 19 -1.24 -6.16 -18.78
C ALA A 19 -0.63 -7.01 -17.64
N GLU A 20 0.67 -6.89 -17.41
CA GLU A 20 1.35 -7.57 -16.28
C GLU A 20 0.88 -7.01 -14.95
N MET A 21 0.70 -5.68 -14.85
CA MET A 21 0.20 -5.04 -13.64
C MET A 21 -1.23 -5.50 -13.32
N GLU A 22 -2.11 -5.54 -14.31
CA GLU A 22 -3.48 -6.07 -14.15
C GLU A 22 -3.46 -7.55 -13.73
N SER A 23 -2.64 -8.38 -14.38
CA SER A 23 -2.49 -9.79 -14.03
C SER A 23 -1.99 -9.98 -12.59
N ALA A 24 -1.03 -9.17 -12.16
CA ALA A 24 -0.51 -9.19 -10.81
C ALA A 24 -1.56 -8.74 -9.78
N MET A 25 -2.31 -7.67 -10.05
CA MET A 25 -3.41 -7.23 -9.18
C MET A 25 -4.44 -8.35 -8.99
N LYS A 26 -4.86 -8.99 -10.08
CA LYS A 26 -5.79 -10.13 -10.01
C LYS A 26 -5.22 -11.28 -9.19
N TRP A 27 -3.97 -11.67 -9.47
CA TRP A 27 -3.31 -12.74 -8.73
C TRP A 27 -3.23 -12.42 -7.23
N THR A 28 -2.91 -11.19 -6.87
CA THR A 28 -2.87 -10.73 -5.48
C THR A 28 -4.21 -10.90 -4.79
N MET A 29 -5.31 -10.47 -5.41
CA MET A 29 -6.66 -10.65 -4.86
C MET A 29 -7.02 -12.13 -4.69
N ASP A 30 -6.82 -12.93 -5.73
CA ASP A 30 -7.12 -14.38 -5.73
C ASP A 30 -6.32 -15.14 -4.65
N ASN A 31 -5.14 -14.64 -4.27
CA ASN A 31 -4.20 -15.30 -3.36
C ASN A 31 -4.08 -14.62 -1.99
N ALA A 32 -4.92 -13.66 -1.64
CA ALA A 32 -4.88 -12.95 -0.36
C ALA A 32 -4.86 -13.93 0.84
N ALA A 33 -5.65 -15.01 0.75
CA ALA A 33 -5.74 -16.06 1.75
C ALA A 33 -4.42 -16.83 1.99
N ASN A 34 -3.49 -16.80 1.03
CA ASN A 34 -2.19 -17.47 1.11
C ASN A 34 -1.14 -16.63 1.85
N LEU A 35 -1.44 -15.36 2.17
CA LEU A 35 -0.59 -14.52 3.00
C LEU A 35 -0.77 -14.88 4.48
N LEU A 36 0.24 -15.54 5.05
CA LEU A 36 0.18 -16.10 6.41
C LEU A 36 1.06 -15.35 7.44
N CYS A 37 1.83 -14.35 7.02
CA CYS A 37 2.68 -13.57 7.92
C CYS A 37 1.91 -12.40 8.56
N PRO A 38 2.39 -11.88 9.71
CA PRO A 38 1.89 -10.62 10.26
C PRO A 38 1.87 -9.53 9.18
N THR A 39 0.74 -8.86 9.01
CA THR A 39 0.54 -7.93 7.90
C THR A 39 0.03 -6.57 8.38
N LEU A 40 0.67 -5.49 7.93
CA LEU A 40 0.20 -4.12 8.09
C LEU A 40 -0.16 -3.54 6.72
N ILE A 41 -1.37 -3.01 6.58
CA ILE A 41 -1.81 -2.23 5.42
C ILE A 41 -2.09 -0.80 5.86
N LEU A 42 -1.40 0.15 5.24
CA LEU A 42 -1.55 1.58 5.44
C LEU A 42 -2.21 2.17 4.19
N GLN A 43 -3.41 2.74 4.33
CA GLN A 43 -4.21 3.23 3.20
C GLN A 43 -4.49 4.73 3.34
N ALA A 44 -4.36 5.46 2.23
CA ALA A 44 -4.79 6.85 2.14
C ALA A 44 -6.31 6.93 1.98
N GLY A 45 -6.97 7.78 2.79
CA GLY A 45 -8.43 7.90 2.78
C GLY A 45 -9.00 8.70 1.61
N LYS A 46 -8.18 9.59 1.01
CA LYS A 46 -8.47 10.35 -0.22
C LYS A 46 -7.52 9.96 -1.35
N ASP A 47 -7.27 8.66 -1.50
CA ASP A 47 -6.47 8.13 -2.60
C ASP A 47 -7.23 8.29 -3.93
N ASN A 48 -6.61 8.96 -4.90
CA ASN A 48 -7.16 9.14 -6.26
C ASN A 48 -6.45 8.25 -7.30
N ILE A 49 -5.50 7.41 -6.86
CA ILE A 49 -4.67 6.56 -7.72
C ILE A 49 -5.04 5.09 -7.51
N VAL A 50 -5.28 4.67 -6.27
CA VAL A 50 -5.66 3.30 -5.91
C VAL A 50 -7.07 3.26 -5.31
N ASP A 51 -7.82 2.21 -5.64
CA ASP A 51 -9.11 1.91 -5.01
C ASP A 51 -8.90 1.38 -3.57
N LYS A 52 -9.26 2.19 -2.58
CA LYS A 52 -9.11 1.83 -1.17
C LYS A 52 -10.06 0.71 -0.73
N ASP A 53 -11.19 0.54 -1.39
CA ASP A 53 -12.17 -0.50 -1.06
C ASP A 53 -11.65 -1.87 -1.54
N ALA A 54 -10.98 -1.91 -2.70
CA ALA A 54 -10.26 -3.11 -3.14
C ALA A 54 -9.10 -3.48 -2.18
N SER A 55 -8.33 -2.50 -1.68
CA SER A 55 -7.33 -2.74 -0.62
C SER A 55 -7.95 -3.29 0.67
N LYS A 56 -9.16 -2.83 1.01
CA LYS A 56 -9.90 -3.30 2.19
C LYS A 56 -10.42 -4.71 2.00
N GLU A 57 -10.94 -5.05 0.82
CA GLU A 57 -11.34 -6.40 0.45
C GLU A 57 -10.16 -7.37 0.52
N PHE A 58 -9.00 -6.98 -0.04
CA PHE A 58 -7.77 -7.76 0.09
C PHE A 58 -7.43 -8.04 1.55
N PHE A 59 -7.46 -7.00 2.40
CA PHE A 59 -7.21 -7.13 3.84
C PHE A 59 -8.16 -8.13 4.50
N GLU A 60 -9.44 -8.10 4.17
CA GLU A 60 -10.45 -8.98 4.74
C GLU A 60 -10.21 -10.44 4.34
N ASN A 61 -9.76 -10.69 3.11
CA ASN A 61 -9.46 -12.03 2.58
C ASN A 61 -8.15 -12.65 3.10
N ILE A 62 -7.25 -11.88 3.72
CA ILE A 62 -6.04 -12.42 4.38
C ILE A 62 -6.43 -13.35 5.55
N LYS A 63 -5.81 -14.54 5.65
CA LYS A 63 -6.15 -15.54 6.68
C LYS A 63 -5.43 -15.37 8.01
N THR A 64 -4.28 -14.70 8.05
CA THR A 64 -3.62 -14.44 9.34
C THR A 64 -4.52 -13.63 10.27
N LYS A 65 -4.55 -13.98 11.54
CA LYS A 65 -5.23 -13.19 12.58
C LYS A 65 -4.43 -11.94 12.94
N ASP A 66 -3.11 -12.03 12.79
CA ASP A 66 -2.19 -10.93 13.03
C ASP A 66 -2.14 -10.03 11.80
N LYS A 67 -3.19 -9.22 11.64
CA LYS A 67 -3.31 -8.28 10.54
C LYS A 67 -3.89 -6.97 11.03
N THR A 68 -3.32 -5.87 10.58
CA THR A 68 -3.76 -4.51 10.91
C THR A 68 -4.01 -3.72 9.63
N TYR A 69 -5.17 -3.09 9.55
CA TYR A 69 -5.51 -2.12 8.51
C TYR A 69 -5.67 -0.75 9.14
N LYS A 70 -4.93 0.24 8.63
CA LYS A 70 -5.02 1.62 9.08
C LYS A 70 -5.23 2.55 7.90
N GLU A 71 -6.41 3.17 7.86
CA GLU A 71 -6.72 4.22 6.90
C GLU A 71 -6.50 5.60 7.53
N TYR A 72 -5.88 6.50 6.77
CA TYR A 72 -5.65 7.88 7.18
C TYR A 72 -6.60 8.80 6.42
N ASP A 73 -7.68 9.19 7.09
CA ASP A 73 -8.67 10.10 6.50
C ASP A 73 -8.02 11.41 6.06
N GLY A 74 -8.46 11.91 4.90
CA GLY A 74 -7.97 13.15 4.31
C GLY A 74 -6.59 13.09 3.64
N LEU A 75 -5.78 12.04 3.85
CA LEU A 75 -4.46 11.91 3.22
C LEU A 75 -4.57 11.41 1.78
N LEU A 76 -3.65 11.87 0.91
CA LEU A 76 -3.52 11.42 -0.47
C LEU A 76 -2.58 10.23 -0.59
N HIS A 77 -2.47 9.69 -1.81
CA HIS A 77 -1.76 8.46 -2.15
C HIS A 77 -0.35 8.33 -1.54
N GLU A 78 0.47 9.38 -1.58
CA GLU A 78 1.85 9.35 -1.07
C GLU A 78 1.92 9.62 0.45
N LEU A 79 1.46 8.69 1.28
CA LEU A 79 1.42 8.84 2.75
C LEU A 79 2.75 9.32 3.37
N TRP A 80 3.89 8.88 2.84
CA TRP A 80 5.24 9.25 3.32
C TRP A 80 5.63 10.70 3.04
N ASN A 81 4.90 11.34 2.13
CA ASN A 81 5.15 12.68 1.65
C ASN A 81 4.08 13.69 2.09
N GLU A 82 3.07 13.22 2.82
CA GLU A 82 2.00 14.04 3.36
C GLU A 82 2.43 14.91 4.54
N LYS A 83 1.62 15.92 4.85
CA LYS A 83 1.84 16.79 6.03
C LYS A 83 1.90 15.99 7.33
N SER A 84 1.08 14.94 7.43
CA SER A 84 0.98 14.05 8.59
C SER A 84 1.91 12.83 8.51
N ARG A 85 2.92 12.83 7.63
CA ARG A 85 3.85 11.69 7.46
C ARG A 85 4.49 11.19 8.76
N ILE A 86 4.73 12.08 9.74
CA ILE A 86 5.33 11.69 11.03
C ILE A 86 4.46 10.66 11.74
N GLN A 87 3.13 10.87 11.72
CA GLN A 87 2.18 9.92 12.30
C GLN A 87 2.23 8.57 11.57
N VAL A 88 2.25 8.60 10.23
CA VAL A 88 2.34 7.38 9.40
C VAL A 88 3.60 6.59 9.73
N PHE A 89 4.76 7.26 9.81
CA PHE A 89 6.03 6.63 10.19
C PHE A 89 5.99 6.08 11.62
N GLN A 90 5.42 6.81 12.57
CA GLN A 90 5.31 6.37 13.95
C GLN A 90 4.42 5.13 14.08
N ASP A 91 3.27 5.10 13.39
CA ASP A 91 2.37 3.95 13.37
C ASP A 91 3.05 2.71 12.77
N MET A 92 3.77 2.88 11.66
CA MET A 92 4.58 1.82 11.06
C MET A 92 5.66 1.32 12.03
N PHE A 93 6.40 2.22 12.67
CA PHE A 93 7.46 1.87 13.60
C PHE A 93 6.93 1.11 14.81
N VAL A 94 5.87 1.60 15.45
CA VAL A 94 5.21 0.93 16.58
C VAL A 94 4.70 -0.46 16.18
N TRP A 95 4.17 -0.60 14.97
CA TRP A 95 3.77 -1.91 14.47
C TRP A 95 4.98 -2.82 14.29
N MET A 96 6.07 -2.36 13.66
CA MET A 96 7.28 -3.17 13.48
C MET A 96 7.89 -3.61 14.81
N GLU A 97 8.03 -2.71 15.79
CA GLU A 97 8.58 -3.01 17.12
C GLU A 97 7.81 -4.15 17.82
N LYS A 98 6.48 -4.20 17.67
CA LYS A 98 5.66 -5.28 18.24
C LYS A 98 5.93 -6.65 17.63
N HIS A 99 6.49 -6.70 16.42
CA HIS A 99 6.74 -7.92 15.65
C HIS A 99 8.23 -8.21 15.47
N GLN A 100 9.12 -7.40 16.07
CA GLN A 100 10.52 -7.78 16.20
C GLN A 100 10.60 -8.94 17.18
N LYS A 101 11.15 -10.08 16.72
CA LYS A 101 11.60 -11.13 17.63
C LYS A 101 12.92 -10.67 18.23
N ASN A 102 13.01 -10.63 19.56
CA ASN A 102 14.30 -10.62 20.24
C ASN A 102 15.12 -11.85 19.85
#